data_AF-A0A0G3XJQ4-F1
#
_entry.id   AF-A0A0G3XJQ4-F1
#
_cell.length_a   1.000
_cell.length_b   1.000
_cell.length_c   1.000
_cell.angle_alpha   90.00
_cell.angle_beta   90.00
_cell.angle_gamma   90.00
#
_symmetry.space_group_name_H-M   'P 1'
#
loop_
_entity.id
_entity.type
_entity.pdbx_description
1 polymer ?
#
loop_
_entity_poly.entity_id
_entity_poly.type
_entity_poly.pdbx_seq_one_letter_code
_entity_poly.pdbx_strand_id
1 'polypeptide(L)'
;MKRQLFEFALFLAAPLALGACNLDTESMEADKFASMNLTPEERAVAEALVAGFKKDTGLPILRSREYGRAACYAKTVDMPDHLRSAHLAYLANYTEADADYYGFFARRGLGEQNAYEVFQRYEAADRKCSAGGLLGRIIGD
;
A
#
# COMPACT_ATOMS: atom_id res chain seq x y z
N MET A 1 -20.91 -22.72 67.93
CA MET A 1 -21.33 -21.30 68.00
C MET A 1 -20.88 -20.59 66.72
N LYS A 2 -21.84 -19.93 66.05
CA LYS A 2 -21.77 -18.73 65.17
C LYS A 2 -20.87 -18.69 63.92
N ARG A 3 -21.58 -18.79 62.78
CA ARG A 3 -21.47 -18.04 61.50
C ARG A 3 -20.69 -16.71 61.56
N GLN A 4 -19.90 -16.41 60.52
CA GLN A 4 -19.89 -15.19 59.67
C GLN A 4 -19.10 -15.54 58.38
N LEU A 5 -19.70 -15.80 57.21
CA LEU A 5 -20.16 -14.84 56.19
C LEU A 5 -19.20 -13.67 55.98
N PHE A 6 -18.32 -13.78 54.97
CA PHE A 6 -17.71 -12.65 54.30
C PHE A 6 -17.97 -12.79 52.80
N GLU A 7 -19.01 -12.07 52.37
CA GLU A 7 -19.22 -11.66 50.98
C GLU A 7 -18.05 -10.76 50.57
N PHE A 8 -17.43 -11.03 49.44
CA PHE A 8 -16.71 -9.99 48.70
C PHE A 8 -17.33 -9.87 47.32
N ALA A 9 -17.98 -8.72 47.16
CA ALA A 9 -18.69 -8.27 45.99
C ALA A 9 -17.76 -8.09 44.79
N LEU A 10 -18.33 -8.41 43.63
CA LEU A 10 -18.27 -7.67 42.37
C LEU A 10 -17.37 -6.41 42.37
N PHE A 11 -16.32 -6.45 41.55
CA PHE A 11 -15.89 -5.26 40.80
C PHE A 11 -15.69 -5.65 39.34
N LEU A 12 -16.69 -5.28 38.54
CA LEU A 12 -16.60 -5.05 37.11
C LEU A 12 -15.52 -3.98 36.85
N ALA A 13 -14.49 -4.33 36.06
CA ALA A 13 -13.65 -3.35 35.39
C ALA A 13 -13.26 -3.89 34.01
N ALA A 14 -14.01 -3.40 33.02
CA ALA A 14 -13.80 -3.35 31.58
C ALA A 14 -12.57 -4.07 30.99
N PRO A 15 -12.73 -5.03 30.06
CA PRO A 15 -11.68 -5.31 29.10
C PRO A 15 -11.58 -4.12 28.13
N LEU A 16 -10.45 -3.42 28.24
CA LEU A 16 -9.77 -2.61 27.23
C LEU A 16 -10.35 -2.76 25.81
N ALA A 17 -11.21 -1.82 25.44
CA ALA A 17 -11.48 -1.52 24.04
C ALA A 17 -10.26 -0.79 23.44
N LEU A 18 -9.22 -1.55 23.06
CA LEU A 18 -8.12 -1.10 22.18
C LEU A 18 -8.58 -0.94 20.71
N GLY A 19 -9.86 -0.63 20.49
CA GLY A 19 -10.52 -0.64 19.18
C GLY A 19 -10.78 0.74 18.58
N ALA A 20 -10.11 1.80 19.03
CA ALA A 20 -10.36 3.16 18.56
C ALA A 20 -9.07 3.96 18.40
N CYS A 21 -8.32 3.70 17.32
CA CYS A 21 -7.27 4.58 16.79
C CYS A 21 -6.98 4.33 15.28
N ASN A 22 -7.95 3.85 14.50
CA ASN A 22 -7.79 3.69 13.04
C ASN A 22 -8.79 4.51 12.20
N LEU A 23 -9.71 5.25 12.82
CA LEU A 23 -10.75 5.96 12.07
C LEU A 23 -10.28 7.27 11.40
N ASP A 24 -9.16 7.85 11.83
CA ASP A 24 -8.73 9.16 11.32
C ASP A 24 -7.66 9.10 10.22
N THR A 25 -6.86 8.03 10.17
CA THR A 25 -5.80 7.92 9.15
C THR A 25 -6.36 7.59 7.77
N GLU A 26 -7.38 6.73 7.69
CA GLU A 26 -7.99 6.35 6.40
C GLU A 26 -8.75 7.52 5.75
N SER A 27 -9.46 8.34 6.56
CA SER A 27 -10.20 9.50 6.03
C SER A 27 -9.27 10.61 5.54
N MET A 28 -8.18 10.89 6.28
CA MET A 28 -7.20 11.89 5.89
C MET A 28 -6.45 11.55 4.60
N GLU A 29 -6.32 10.25 4.27
CA GLU A 29 -5.65 9.78 3.05
C GLU A 29 -6.58 9.70 1.85
N ALA A 30 -7.86 9.32 2.06
CA ALA A 30 -8.88 9.39 1.03
C ALA A 30 -8.98 10.81 0.44
N ASP A 31 -8.83 11.83 1.29
CA ASP A 31 -8.81 13.24 0.89
C ASP A 31 -7.59 13.61 0.02
N LYS A 32 -6.43 12.95 0.20
CA LYS A 32 -5.23 13.24 -0.60
C LYS A 32 -5.46 12.90 -2.06
N PHE A 33 -6.05 11.74 -2.35
CA PHE A 33 -6.35 11.33 -3.72
C PHE A 33 -7.61 12.00 -4.29
N ALA A 34 -8.55 12.44 -3.45
CA ALA A 34 -9.74 13.16 -3.91
C ALA A 34 -9.40 14.38 -4.79
N SER A 35 -8.32 15.10 -4.45
CA SER A 35 -7.84 16.27 -5.19
C SER A 35 -7.10 15.94 -6.52
N MET A 36 -6.78 14.66 -6.79
CA MET A 36 -5.87 14.27 -7.88
C MET A 36 -6.58 13.81 -9.16
N ASN A 37 -7.92 13.86 -9.20
CA ASN A 37 -8.77 13.45 -10.33
C ASN A 37 -8.38 12.07 -10.88
N LEU A 38 -8.37 11.07 -10.00
CA LEU A 38 -8.13 9.66 -10.34
C LEU A 38 -9.46 8.96 -10.57
N THR A 39 -9.52 8.09 -11.58
CA THR A 39 -10.60 7.11 -11.71
C THR A 39 -10.59 6.13 -10.53
N PRO A 40 -11.68 5.40 -10.25
CA PRO A 40 -11.68 4.38 -9.20
C PRO A 40 -10.58 3.32 -9.37
N GLU A 41 -10.28 2.96 -10.62
CA GLU A 41 -9.24 1.98 -10.94
C GLU A 41 -7.84 2.54 -10.68
N GLU A 42 -7.55 3.75 -11.14
CA GLU A 42 -6.29 4.43 -10.86
C GLU A 42 -6.10 4.67 -9.36
N ARG A 43 -7.19 4.96 -8.64
CA ARG A 43 -7.14 5.12 -7.18
C ARG A 43 -6.68 3.84 -6.49
N ALA A 44 -7.24 2.68 -6.85
CA ALA A 44 -6.83 1.40 -6.27
C ALA A 44 -5.33 1.12 -6.51
N VAL A 45 -4.79 1.54 -7.66
CA VAL A 45 -3.37 1.40 -8.00
C VAL A 45 -2.51 2.32 -7.17
N ALA A 46 -2.93 3.58 -7.02
CA ALA A 46 -2.22 4.56 -6.21
C ALA A 46 -2.21 4.15 -4.73
N GLU A 47 -3.33 3.65 -4.21
CA GLU A 47 -3.46 3.11 -2.86
C GLU A 47 -2.55 1.89 -2.64
N ALA A 48 -2.49 0.96 -3.60
CA ALA A 48 -1.58 -0.18 -3.53
C ALA A 48 -0.11 0.26 -3.44
N LEU A 49 0.31 1.23 -4.26
CA LEU A 49 1.67 1.74 -4.22
C LEU A 49 1.97 2.52 -2.93
N VAL A 50 1.01 3.28 -2.40
CA VAL A 50 1.13 3.93 -1.08
C VAL A 50 1.28 2.89 0.03
N ALA A 51 0.53 1.78 0.00
CA ALA A 51 0.69 0.70 0.95
C ALA A 51 2.12 0.11 0.91
N GLY A 52 2.70 -0.02 -0.29
CA GLY A 52 4.10 -0.38 -0.46
C GLY A 52 5.06 0.63 0.17
N PHE A 53 4.91 1.93 -0.13
CA PHE A 53 5.73 3.00 0.48
C PHE A 53 5.67 3.00 2.01
N LYS A 54 4.49 2.77 2.59
CA LYS A 54 4.34 2.69 4.05
C LYS A 54 5.08 1.50 4.65
N LYS A 55 5.02 0.33 4.00
CA LYS A 55 5.77 -0.85 4.47
C LYS A 55 7.27 -0.66 4.38
N ASP A 56 7.75 -0.08 3.29
CA ASP A 56 9.18 0.20 3.07
C ASP A 56 9.73 1.22 4.07
N THR A 57 8.99 2.30 4.32
CA THR A 57 9.42 3.38 5.21
C THR A 57 9.09 3.14 6.69
N GLY A 58 8.15 2.24 6.99
CA GLY A 58 7.60 2.03 8.32
C GLY A 58 6.73 3.19 8.84
N LEU A 59 6.41 4.18 7.98
CA LEU A 59 5.67 5.37 8.38
C LEU A 59 4.16 5.18 8.17
N PRO A 60 3.32 5.57 9.14
CA PRO A 60 1.86 5.48 8.99
C PRO A 60 1.32 6.54 8.02
N ILE A 61 2.00 7.68 7.89
CA ILE A 61 1.63 8.81 7.02
C ILE A 61 2.86 9.21 6.20
N LEU A 62 2.70 9.29 4.88
CA LEU A 62 3.76 9.67 3.94
C LEU A 62 3.77 11.18 3.68
N ARG A 63 4.81 11.70 3.03
CA ARG A 63 4.83 13.10 2.58
C ARG A 63 3.98 13.25 1.31
N SER A 64 3.56 14.47 1.01
CA SER A 64 2.71 14.77 -0.15
C SER A 64 3.32 14.31 -1.49
N ARG A 65 4.66 14.26 -1.58
CA ARG A 65 5.37 13.83 -2.79
C ARG A 65 5.14 12.37 -3.12
N GLU A 66 5.07 11.49 -2.11
CA GLU A 66 4.86 10.06 -2.30
C GLU A 66 3.43 9.79 -2.84
N TYR A 67 2.42 10.50 -2.34
CA TYR A 67 1.07 10.47 -2.91
C TYR A 67 1.05 10.99 -4.35
N GLY A 68 1.77 12.08 -4.64
CA GLY A 68 1.90 12.61 -6.00
C GLY A 68 2.57 11.62 -6.97
N ARG A 69 3.62 10.91 -6.52
CA ARG A 69 4.26 9.83 -7.30
C ARG A 69 3.29 8.69 -7.54
N ALA A 70 2.54 8.26 -6.52
CA ALA A 70 1.56 7.18 -6.65
C ALA A 70 0.44 7.52 -7.64
N ALA A 71 -0.06 8.75 -7.61
CA ALA A 71 -1.05 9.23 -8.57
C ALA A 71 -0.49 9.33 -10.00
N CYS A 72 0.75 9.83 -10.17
CA CYS A 72 1.44 9.81 -11.47
C CYS A 72 1.58 8.38 -12.01
N TYR A 73 2.04 7.46 -11.15
CA TYR A 73 2.24 6.06 -11.50
C TYR A 73 0.92 5.43 -11.96
N ALA A 74 -0.16 5.62 -11.20
CA ALA A 74 -1.47 5.08 -11.51
C ALA A 74 -2.01 5.52 -12.88
N LYS A 75 -1.79 6.79 -13.27
CA LYS A 75 -2.17 7.33 -14.59
C LYS A 75 -1.26 6.86 -15.73
N THR A 76 -0.10 6.29 -15.41
CA THR A 76 0.96 5.99 -16.39
C THR A 76 1.11 4.51 -16.67
N VAL A 77 0.87 3.66 -15.65
CA VAL A 77 1.06 2.22 -15.77
C VAL A 77 -0.04 1.60 -16.62
N ASP A 78 0.37 0.73 -17.55
CA ASP A 78 -0.54 -0.17 -18.25
C ASP A 78 -0.49 -1.55 -17.57
N MET A 79 -1.64 -2.00 -17.05
CA MET A 79 -1.79 -3.30 -16.40
C MET A 79 -2.87 -4.13 -17.11
N PRO A 80 -2.48 -5.06 -18.00
CA PRO A 80 -3.39 -6.00 -18.61
C PRO A 80 -4.17 -6.78 -17.55
N ASP A 81 -5.44 -7.10 -17.81
CA ASP A 81 -6.33 -7.75 -16.84
C ASP A 81 -5.74 -9.04 -16.24
N HIS A 82 -5.04 -9.83 -17.06
CA HIS A 82 -4.41 -11.07 -16.64
C HIS A 82 -3.20 -10.88 -15.69
N LEU A 83 -2.63 -9.68 -15.61
CA LEU A 83 -1.54 -9.32 -14.70
C LEU A 83 -1.96 -8.36 -13.59
N ARG A 84 -3.13 -7.70 -13.71
CA ARG A 84 -3.57 -6.63 -12.80
C ARG A 84 -3.50 -7.05 -11.33
N SER A 85 -4.00 -8.24 -10.98
CA SER A 85 -3.96 -8.74 -9.60
C SER A 85 -2.51 -8.92 -9.08
N ALA A 86 -1.64 -9.48 -9.92
CA ALA A 86 -0.23 -9.68 -9.62
C ALA A 86 0.50 -8.34 -9.42
N HIS A 87 0.20 -7.38 -10.30
CA HIS A 87 0.79 -6.05 -10.28
C HIS A 87 0.39 -5.29 -9.01
N LEU A 88 -0.89 -5.30 -8.64
CA LEU A 88 -1.36 -4.69 -7.39
C LEU A 88 -0.73 -5.35 -6.17
N ALA A 89 -0.61 -6.68 -6.16
CA ALA A 89 0.05 -7.40 -5.08
C ALA A 89 1.53 -7.02 -4.96
N TYR A 90 2.23 -6.85 -6.08
CA TYR A 90 3.60 -6.35 -6.12
C TYR A 90 3.70 -4.94 -5.56
N LEU A 91 2.89 -3.99 -6.04
CA LEU A 91 2.91 -2.60 -5.55
C LEU A 91 2.69 -2.50 -4.04
N ALA A 92 1.78 -3.30 -3.49
CA ALA A 92 1.48 -3.29 -2.07
C ALA A 92 2.54 -4.00 -1.20
N ASN A 93 3.48 -4.74 -1.78
CA ASN A 93 4.45 -5.58 -1.06
C ASN A 93 5.84 -5.61 -1.71
N TYR A 94 6.24 -4.57 -2.45
CA TYR A 94 7.45 -4.66 -3.28
C TYR A 94 8.72 -4.97 -2.47
N THR A 95 8.84 -4.51 -1.22
CA THR A 95 9.98 -4.90 -0.35
C THR A 95 10.05 -6.41 -0.09
N GLU A 96 8.90 -7.07 0.12
CA GLU A 96 8.84 -8.54 0.27
C GLU A 96 9.06 -9.22 -1.09
N ALA A 97 8.41 -8.71 -2.13
CA ALA A 97 8.50 -9.29 -3.46
C ALA A 97 9.94 -9.21 -3.99
N ASP A 98 10.63 -8.08 -3.88
CA ASP A 98 11.99 -7.89 -4.38
C ASP A 98 13.01 -8.79 -3.66
N ALA A 99 12.73 -9.24 -2.43
CA ALA A 99 13.58 -10.18 -1.69
C ALA A 99 13.54 -11.61 -2.26
N ASP A 100 12.43 -11.99 -2.91
CA ASP A 100 12.22 -13.29 -3.56
C ASP A 100 11.26 -13.13 -4.74
N TYR A 101 11.70 -12.41 -5.78
CA TYR A 101 10.81 -11.92 -6.83
C TYR A 101 10.04 -13.03 -7.53
N TYR A 102 10.76 -13.99 -8.13
CA TYR A 102 10.10 -15.08 -8.83
C TYR A 102 9.34 -16.01 -7.88
N GLY A 103 9.83 -16.25 -6.66
CA GLY A 103 9.09 -17.04 -5.67
C GLY A 103 7.80 -16.37 -5.23
N PHE A 104 7.78 -15.05 -5.08
CA PHE A 104 6.59 -14.26 -4.75
C PHE A 104 5.47 -14.44 -5.78
N PHE A 105 5.81 -14.40 -7.07
CA PHE A 105 4.85 -14.62 -8.15
C PHE A 105 4.49 -16.11 -8.35
N ALA A 106 5.45 -17.01 -8.18
CA ALA A 106 5.21 -18.46 -8.27
C ALA A 106 4.20 -18.94 -7.21
N ARG A 107 4.29 -18.43 -5.97
CA ARG A 107 3.29 -18.70 -4.91
C ARG A 107 1.87 -18.22 -5.26
N ARG A 108 1.73 -17.37 -6.28
CA ARG A 108 0.46 -16.84 -6.80
C ARG A 108 0.07 -17.45 -8.14
N GLY A 109 0.72 -18.54 -8.55
CA GLY A 109 0.41 -19.26 -9.78
C GLY A 109 0.88 -18.55 -11.06
N LEU A 110 1.80 -17.60 -10.96
CA LEU A 110 2.35 -16.89 -12.10
C LEU A 110 3.74 -17.43 -12.45
N GLY A 111 3.93 -17.77 -13.73
CA GLY A 111 5.23 -18.14 -14.26
C GLY A 111 6.18 -16.95 -14.39
N GLU A 112 7.46 -17.24 -14.60
CA GLU A 112 8.53 -16.24 -14.67
C GLU A 112 8.29 -15.19 -15.77
N GLN A 113 7.74 -15.58 -16.92
CA GLN A 113 7.44 -14.65 -18.01
C GLN A 113 6.45 -13.56 -17.57
N ASN A 114 5.39 -13.94 -16.87
CA ASN A 114 4.39 -12.99 -16.38
C ASN A 114 4.95 -12.12 -15.25
N ALA A 115 5.78 -12.70 -14.37
CA ALA A 115 6.50 -11.95 -13.35
C ALA A 115 7.41 -10.89 -13.99
N TYR A 116 8.19 -11.27 -15.00
CA TYR A 116 9.05 -10.35 -15.74
C TYR A 116 8.25 -9.24 -16.43
N GLU A 117 7.09 -9.55 -17.01
CA GLU A 117 6.22 -8.54 -17.60
C GLU A 117 5.71 -7.52 -16.58
N VAL A 118 5.32 -7.97 -15.38
CA VAL A 118 4.95 -7.08 -14.26
C VAL A 118 6.11 -6.14 -13.91
N PHE A 119 7.35 -6.67 -13.80
CA PHE A 119 8.54 -5.85 -13.55
C PHE A 119 8.75 -4.78 -14.62
N GLN A 120 8.72 -5.16 -15.90
CA GLN A 120 8.95 -4.23 -17.01
C GLN A 120 7.94 -3.08 -17.02
N ARG A 121 6.67 -3.40 -16.76
CA ARG A 121 5.59 -2.40 -16.68
C ARG A 121 5.76 -1.48 -15.49
N TYR A 122 6.11 -2.04 -14.33
CA TYR A 122 6.43 -1.27 -13.14
C TYR A 122 7.59 -0.30 -13.39
N GLU A 123 8.72 -0.79 -13.88
CA GLU A 123 9.92 0.01 -14.10
C GLU A 123 9.67 1.14 -15.13
N ALA A 124 8.95 0.84 -16.21
CA ALA A 124 8.60 1.82 -17.22
C ALA A 124 7.75 2.98 -16.67
N ALA A 125 6.78 2.69 -15.81
CA ALA A 125 5.94 3.71 -15.18
C ALA A 125 6.68 4.44 -14.06
N ASP A 126 7.40 3.71 -13.21
CA ASP A 126 8.09 4.29 -12.07
C ASP A 126 9.24 5.21 -12.48
N ARG A 127 10.00 4.86 -13.52
CA ARG A 127 11.03 5.76 -14.06
C ARG A 127 10.44 7.12 -14.43
N LYS A 128 9.28 7.17 -15.09
CA LYS A 128 8.62 8.43 -15.48
C LYS A 128 8.14 9.28 -14.30
N CYS A 129 7.79 8.64 -13.19
CA CYS A 129 7.14 9.30 -12.04
C CYS A 129 8.07 9.51 -10.84
N SER A 130 9.23 8.86 -10.81
CA SER A 130 10.27 9.09 -9.82
C SER A 130 10.98 10.42 -10.08
N ALA A 131 11.60 11.00 -9.04
CA ALA A 131 12.36 12.25 -9.23
C ALA A 131 13.55 12.08 -10.21
N GLY A 132 14.08 10.86 -10.33
CA GLY A 132 15.18 10.56 -11.26
C GLY A 132 14.77 10.73 -12.72
N GLY A 133 13.60 10.24 -13.14
CA GLY A 133 13.15 10.42 -14.53
C GLY A 133 12.55 11.79 -14.82
N LEU A 134 12.08 12.53 -13.79
CA LEU A 134 11.70 13.93 -13.97
C LEU A 134 12.92 14.82 -14.25
N LEU A 135 14.04 14.56 -13.56
CA LEU A 135 15.31 15.24 -13.79
C LEU A 135 15.95 14.84 -15.14
N GLY A 136 15.90 13.56 -15.52
CA GLY A 136 16.36 13.11 -16.83
C GLY A 136 15.67 13.83 -18.01
N ARG A 137 14.35 14.08 -17.90
CA ARG A 137 13.60 14.86 -18.88
C ARG A 137 13.95 16.36 -18.93
N ILE A 138 14.42 16.94 -17.83
CA ILE A 138 14.78 18.37 -17.77
C ILE A 138 16.22 18.58 -18.28
N ILE A 139 17.10 17.59 -18.09
CA ILE A 139 18.52 17.68 -18.45
C ILE A 139 18.78 17.19 -19.89
N GLY A 140 17.81 16.50 -20.50
CA GLY A 140 17.81 16.18 -21.93
C GLY A 140 18.46 14.83 -22.22
N ASP A 141 17.72 14.01 -22.97
CA ASP A 141 18.30 13.05 -23.91
C ASP A 141 19.08 13.79 -25.01
#